data_AF-A0AB35K297-F1
#
_entry.id   AF-A0AB35K297-F1
#
_cell.length_a   1.000
_cell.length_b   1.000
_cell.length_c   1.000
_cell.angle_alpha   90.00
_cell.angle_beta   90.00
_cell.angle_gamma   90.00
#
_symmetry.space_group_name_H-M   'P 1'
#
loop_
_entity.id
_entity.type
_entity.pdbx_description
1 polymer ?
#
loop_
_entity_poly.entity_id
_entity_poly.type
_entity_poly.pdbx_seq_one_letter_code
_entity_poly.pdbx_strand_id
1 'polypeptide(L)'
;MNQITDISQHTTDWRKFCNFTFEIQCHLSQIGAFALQASSVADHENHDSARKSAQSISKLAQYLLTKIFTILEILEPIFKHDLLNKFSNSMTDVSVAFDAVSETDMTAKFQCEFFYGMFHVIKELEKELDAVEIEAEQQFKGKING
;
A
#
# COMPACT_ATOMS: atom_id res chain seq x y z
N MET A 1 -35.55 -27.36 21.19
CA MET A 1 -34.46 -27.58 20.22
C MET A 1 -34.17 -26.23 19.61
N ASN A 2 -33.11 -25.57 20.07
CA ASN A 2 -32.70 -24.27 19.53
C ASN A 2 -32.06 -24.52 18.17
N GLN A 3 -32.59 -23.84 17.14
CA GLN A 3 -31.97 -23.76 15.83
C GLN A 3 -30.57 -23.15 16.01
N ILE A 4 -29.55 -23.99 15.84
CA ILE A 4 -28.20 -23.52 15.56
C ILE A 4 -28.30 -22.92 14.16
N THR A 5 -28.37 -21.60 14.08
CA THR A 5 -28.18 -20.88 12.82
C THR A 5 -26.78 -21.22 12.33
N ASP A 6 -26.74 -21.93 11.21
CA ASP A 6 -25.53 -22.35 10.54
C ASP A 6 -24.74 -21.10 10.12
N ILE A 7 -23.58 -20.88 10.75
CA ILE A 7 -22.65 -19.76 10.48
C ILE A 7 -21.96 -19.95 9.11
N SER A 8 -22.28 -21.01 8.37
CA SER A 8 -21.67 -21.38 7.09
C SER A 8 -22.02 -20.47 5.90
N GLN A 9 -22.86 -19.44 6.07
CA GLN A 9 -23.22 -18.48 5.02
C GLN A 9 -22.58 -17.10 5.21
N HIS A 10 -21.29 -17.04 5.56
CA HIS A 10 -20.51 -15.88 5.17
C HIS A 10 -20.38 -15.90 3.65
N THR A 11 -21.30 -15.23 2.95
CA THR A 11 -21.08 -14.81 1.57
C THR A 11 -19.82 -13.97 1.58
N THR A 12 -18.70 -14.60 1.27
CA THR A 12 -17.39 -13.98 1.09
C THR A 12 -17.58 -12.85 0.08
N ASP A 13 -17.59 -11.59 0.57
CA ASP A 13 -18.03 -10.43 -0.20
C ASP A 13 -16.91 -9.98 -1.14
N TRP A 14 -16.80 -10.66 -2.28
CA TRP A 14 -15.87 -10.34 -3.36
C TRP A 14 -15.92 -8.86 -3.74
N ARG A 15 -17.11 -8.26 -3.77
CA ARG A 15 -17.25 -6.83 -4.08
C ARG A 15 -16.60 -5.96 -3.01
N LYS A 16 -16.77 -6.31 -1.73
CA LYS A 16 -16.10 -5.62 -0.62
C LYS A 16 -14.58 -5.78 -0.70
N PHE A 17 -14.09 -6.98 -1.04
CA PHE A 17 -12.67 -7.23 -1.27
C PHE A 17 -12.12 -6.30 -2.37
N CYS A 18 -12.75 -6.28 -3.55
CA CYS A 18 -12.35 -5.40 -4.66
C CYS A 18 -12.38 -3.91 -4.30
N ASN A 19 -13.38 -3.48 -3.54
CA ASN A 19 -13.47 -2.07 -3.13
C ASN A 19 -12.29 -1.66 -2.24
N PHE A 20 -11.89 -2.55 -1.33
CA PHE A 20 -10.75 -2.31 -0.45
C PHE A 20 -9.42 -2.35 -1.19
N THR A 21 -9.21 -3.32 -2.08
CA THR A 21 -7.97 -3.38 -2.86
C THR A 21 -7.87 -2.20 -3.83
N PHE A 22 -8.98 -1.75 -4.42
CA PHE A 22 -9.03 -0.51 -5.19
C PHE A 22 -8.65 0.72 -4.35
N GLU A 23 -9.11 0.80 -3.10
CA GLU A 23 -8.73 1.89 -2.19
C GLU A 23 -7.23 1.86 -1.85
N ILE A 24 -6.66 0.67 -1.60
CA ILE A 24 -5.21 0.50 -1.44
C ILE A 24 -4.47 0.99 -2.69
N GLN A 25 -4.91 0.58 -3.89
CA GLN A 25 -4.29 0.97 -5.15
C GLN A 25 -4.33 2.49 -5.34
N CYS A 26 -5.45 3.14 -4.99
CA CYS A 26 -5.58 4.60 -5.01
C CYS A 26 -4.56 5.26 -4.08
N HIS A 27 -4.38 4.75 -2.86
CA HIS A 27 -3.40 5.28 -1.91
C HIS A 27 -1.96 5.04 -2.36
N LEU A 28 -1.64 3.87 -2.92
CA LEU A 28 -0.34 3.59 -3.52
C LEU A 28 -0.03 4.57 -4.65
N SER A 29 -0.97 4.77 -5.58
CA SER A 29 -0.82 5.73 -6.68
C SER A 29 -0.62 7.16 -6.19
N GLN A 30 -1.29 7.57 -5.11
CA GLN A 30 -1.05 8.87 -4.47
C GLN A 30 0.38 8.98 -3.92
N ILE A 31 0.83 7.99 -3.14
CA ILE A 31 2.20 7.96 -2.61
C ILE A 31 3.23 8.02 -3.75
N GLY A 32 3.04 7.21 -4.80
CA GLY A 32 3.91 7.18 -5.97
C GLY A 32 3.98 8.54 -6.67
N ALA A 33 2.84 9.20 -6.88
CA ALA A 33 2.81 10.53 -7.50
C ALA A 33 3.58 11.57 -6.68
N PHE A 34 3.42 11.57 -5.35
CA PHE A 34 4.18 12.48 -4.48
C PHE A 34 5.67 12.15 -4.47
N ALA A 35 6.06 10.88 -4.41
CA ALA A 35 7.46 10.47 -4.48
C ALA A 35 8.11 10.93 -5.81
N LEU A 36 7.41 10.75 -6.93
CA LEU A 36 7.88 11.23 -8.23
C LEU A 36 8.02 12.76 -8.26
N GLN A 37 7.06 13.49 -7.71
CA GLN A 37 7.14 14.94 -7.58
C GLN A 37 8.32 15.36 -6.67
N ALA A 38 8.57 14.66 -5.57
CA ALA A 38 9.71 14.92 -4.71
C ALA A 38 11.04 14.79 -5.46
N SER A 39 11.13 13.77 -6.33
CA SER A 39 12.34 13.44 -7.06
C SER A 39 12.74 14.52 -8.08
N SER A 40 11.80 15.36 -8.54
CA SER A 40 12.09 16.47 -9.46
C SER A 40 12.45 17.78 -8.76
N VAL A 41 12.32 17.89 -7.43
CA VAL A 41 12.64 19.13 -6.68
C VAL A 41 14.15 19.42 -6.66
N ALA A 42 15.01 18.42 -6.87
CA ALA A 42 16.47 18.61 -6.98
C ALA A 42 16.89 19.49 -8.17
N ASP A 43 16.05 19.63 -9.21
CA ASP A 43 16.37 20.42 -10.40
C ASP A 43 16.42 21.95 -10.14
N HIS A 44 16.16 22.38 -8.90
CA HIS A 44 15.98 23.80 -8.54
C HIS A 44 16.92 24.31 -7.43
N GLU A 45 17.99 23.58 -7.07
CA GLU A 45 19.13 24.00 -6.20
C GLU A 45 18.79 24.63 -4.82
N ASN A 46 17.54 24.54 -4.35
CA ASN A 46 17.14 25.09 -3.05
C ASN A 46 17.04 24.00 -1.97
N HIS A 47 18.09 23.88 -1.16
CA HIS A 47 18.20 22.89 -0.08
C HIS A 47 17.06 22.94 0.95
N ASP A 48 16.59 24.14 1.33
CA ASP A 48 15.50 24.28 2.30
C ASP A 48 14.16 23.83 1.72
N SER A 49 13.93 24.09 0.44
CA SER A 49 12.73 23.64 -0.28
C SER A 49 12.71 22.11 -0.43
N ALA A 50 13.84 21.52 -0.82
CA ALA A 50 13.99 20.07 -0.94
C ALA A 50 13.75 19.37 0.41
N ARG A 51 14.33 19.90 1.50
CA ARG A 51 14.12 19.37 2.85
C ARG A 51 12.66 19.44 3.29
N LYS A 52 11.99 20.58 3.09
CA LYS A 52 10.56 20.74 3.42
C LYS A 52 9.67 19.82 2.58
N SER A 53 9.99 19.65 1.30
CA SER A 53 9.30 18.73 0.40
C SER A 53 9.43 17.28 0.90
N ALA A 54 10.66 16.83 1.18
CA ALA A 54 10.94 15.49 1.68
C ALA A 54 10.16 15.18 2.97
N GLN A 55 10.22 16.09 3.95
CA GLN A 55 9.49 15.94 5.22
C GLN A 55 7.97 15.90 5.02
N SER A 56 7.43 16.72 4.12
CA SER A 56 5.99 16.77 3.85
C SER A 56 5.52 15.48 3.18
N ILE A 57 6.31 14.95 2.24
CA ILE A 57 5.99 13.76 1.48
C ILE A 57 6.12 12.51 2.34
N SER A 58 7.15 12.40 3.18
CA SER A 58 7.23 11.30 4.15
C SER A 58 6.04 11.28 5.11
N LYS A 59 5.63 12.44 5.66
CA LYS A 59 4.45 12.52 6.54
C LYS A 59 3.16 12.13 5.83
N LEU A 60 2.99 12.58 4.57
CA LEU A 60 1.83 12.23 3.77
C LEU A 60 1.82 10.73 3.43
N ALA A 61 2.96 10.17 3.08
CA ALA A 61 3.13 8.74 2.84
C ALA A 61 2.76 7.93 4.09
N GLN A 62 3.28 8.29 5.26
CA GLN A 62 2.94 7.66 6.54
C GLN A 62 1.43 7.66 6.82
N TYR A 63 0.76 8.79 6.58
CA TYR A 63 -0.69 8.89 6.75
C TYR A 63 -1.46 7.94 5.81
N LEU A 64 -1.07 7.88 4.53
CA LEU A 64 -1.70 7.00 3.55
C LEU A 64 -1.38 5.51 3.82
N LEU A 65 -0.16 5.20 4.23
CA LEU A 65 0.27 3.86 4.63
C LEU A 65 -0.52 3.37 5.85
N THR A 66 -0.78 4.24 6.83
CA THR A 66 -1.65 3.91 7.98
C THR A 66 -3.05 3.49 7.53
N LYS A 67 -3.61 4.18 6.52
CA LYS A 67 -4.89 3.78 5.92
C LYS A 67 -4.80 2.43 5.22
N ILE A 68 -3.74 2.21 4.44
CA ILE A 68 -3.51 0.92 3.77
C ILE A 68 -3.43 -0.21 4.81
N PHE A 69 -2.67 -0.05 5.90
CA PHE A 69 -2.61 -1.06 6.96
C PHE A 69 -3.96 -1.33 7.62
N THR A 70 -4.75 -0.28 7.87
CA THR A 70 -6.11 -0.43 8.39
C THR A 70 -6.98 -1.26 7.44
N ILE A 71 -6.85 -1.05 6.13
CA ILE A 71 -7.58 -1.85 5.13
C ILE A 71 -7.07 -3.29 5.10
N LEU A 72 -5.75 -3.50 5.21
CA LEU A 72 -5.15 -4.84 5.23
C LEU A 72 -5.62 -5.67 6.43
N GLU A 73 -5.74 -5.07 7.62
CA GLU A 73 -6.33 -5.72 8.80
C GLU A 73 -7.79 -6.15 8.56
N ILE A 74 -8.54 -5.38 7.77
CA ILE A 74 -9.92 -5.74 7.38
C ILE A 74 -9.92 -6.85 6.32
N LEU A 75 -8.95 -6.86 5.41
CA LEU A 75 -8.84 -7.86 4.33
C LEU A 75 -8.36 -9.22 4.83
N GLU A 76 -7.48 -9.27 5.84
CA GLU A 76 -6.93 -10.52 6.38
C GLU A 76 -7.99 -11.59 6.73
N PRO A 77 -9.08 -11.28 7.47
CA PRO A 77 -10.13 -12.26 7.74
C PRO A 77 -10.98 -12.60 6.51
N ILE A 78 -10.98 -11.77 5.46
CA ILE A 78 -11.74 -11.97 4.22
C ILE A 78 -10.98 -12.90 3.26
N PHE A 79 -9.65 -12.76 3.20
CA PHE A 79 -8.78 -13.49 2.29
C PHE A 79 -7.47 -13.87 2.99
N LYS A 80 -7.51 -14.94 3.77
CA LYS A 80 -6.35 -15.45 4.50
C LYS A 80 -5.45 -16.26 3.55
N HIS A 81 -4.50 -15.58 2.91
CA HIS A 81 -3.61 -16.19 1.91
C HIS A 81 -2.18 -15.64 1.98
N ASP A 82 -1.21 -16.48 1.59
CA ASP A 82 0.22 -16.13 1.65
C ASP A 82 0.60 -14.92 0.80
N LEU A 83 -0.11 -14.70 -0.32
CA LEU A 83 0.11 -13.51 -1.16
C LEU A 83 -0.28 -12.21 -0.43
N LEU A 84 -1.39 -12.21 0.32
CA LEU A 84 -1.80 -11.03 1.08
C LEU A 84 -0.81 -10.75 2.22
N ASN A 85 -0.31 -11.79 2.87
CA ASN A 85 0.74 -11.68 3.90
C ASN A 85 2.03 -11.12 3.31
N LYS A 86 2.45 -11.63 2.15
CA LYS A 86 3.64 -11.14 1.45
C LYS A 86 3.48 -9.66 1.09
N PHE A 87 2.36 -9.27 0.48
CA PHE A 87 2.07 -7.88 0.16
C PHE A 87 2.12 -6.99 1.42
N SER A 88 1.50 -7.44 2.52
CA SER A 88 1.50 -6.71 3.80
C SER A 88 2.90 -6.52 4.39
N ASN A 89 3.78 -7.51 4.24
CA ASN A 89 5.17 -7.39 4.64
C ASN A 89 5.92 -6.38 3.75
N SER A 90 5.74 -6.46 2.42
CA SER A 90 6.33 -5.48 1.49
C SER A 90 5.88 -4.04 1.81
N MET A 91 4.61 -3.85 2.18
CA MET A 91 4.09 -2.56 2.64
C MET A 91 4.75 -2.08 3.94
N THR A 92 5.04 -2.99 4.87
CA THR A 92 5.75 -2.68 6.13
C THR A 92 7.15 -2.17 5.84
N ASP A 93 7.89 -2.83 4.95
CA ASP A 93 9.24 -2.41 4.56
C ASP A 93 9.24 -0.99 3.94
N VAL A 94 8.25 -0.70 3.09
CA VAL A 94 8.05 0.64 2.51
C VAL A 94 7.74 1.68 3.58
N SER A 95 6.91 1.35 4.57
CA SER A 95 6.61 2.26 5.67
C SER A 95 7.85 2.61 6.48
N VAL A 96 8.65 1.60 6.85
CA VAL A 96 9.91 1.81 7.56
C VAL A 96 10.88 2.68 6.76
N ALA A 97 10.93 2.51 5.42
CA ALA A 97 11.75 3.34 4.57
C ALA A 97 11.33 4.83 4.59
N PHE A 98 10.03 5.12 4.51
CA PHE A 98 9.52 6.49 4.62
C PHE A 98 9.77 7.11 6.00
N ASP A 99 9.64 6.32 7.06
CA ASP A 99 9.94 6.73 8.44
C ASP A 99 11.41 7.13 8.58
N ALA A 100 12.33 6.26 8.15
CA ALA A 100 13.76 6.51 8.23
C ALA A 100 14.17 7.80 7.51
N VAL A 101 13.62 8.05 6.31
CA VAL A 101 13.93 9.29 5.56
C VAL A 101 13.33 10.53 6.21
N SER A 102 12.22 10.41 6.94
CA SER A 102 11.65 11.54 7.68
C SER A 102 12.54 12.02 8.84
N GLU A 103 13.37 11.12 9.38
CA GLU A 103 14.23 11.33 10.54
C GLU A 103 15.68 11.67 10.18
N THR A 104 16.09 11.44 8.92
CA THR A 104 17.48 11.58 8.48
C THR A 104 17.73 12.94 7.81
N ASP A 105 18.85 13.61 8.15
CA ASP A 105 19.29 14.82 7.45
C ASP A 105 20.09 14.43 6.19
N MET A 106 19.39 14.25 5.08
CA MET A 106 19.96 13.88 3.79
C MET A 106 20.16 15.12 2.90
N THR A 107 21.18 15.06 2.01
CA THR A 107 21.33 16.09 0.97
C THR A 107 20.16 16.04 -0.01
N ALA A 108 19.85 17.18 -0.65
CA ALA A 108 18.76 17.27 -1.63
C ALA A 108 18.88 16.23 -2.76
N LYS A 109 20.12 15.95 -3.21
CA LYS A 109 20.40 14.91 -4.21
C LYS A 109 19.97 13.53 -3.73
N PHE A 110 20.39 13.11 -2.54
CA PHE A 110 20.05 11.79 -2.02
C PHE A 110 18.56 11.66 -1.71
N GLN A 111 17.90 12.74 -1.26
CA GLN A 111 16.45 12.74 -1.07
C GLN A 111 15.71 12.45 -2.38
N CYS A 112 16.15 13.07 -3.48
CA CYS A 112 15.52 12.88 -4.78
C CYS A 112 15.75 11.47 -5.34
N GLU A 113 16.98 10.95 -5.24
CA GLU A 113 17.30 9.57 -5.60
C GLU A 113 16.46 8.57 -4.79
N PHE A 114 16.30 8.81 -3.48
CA PHE A 114 15.46 7.99 -2.63
C PHE A 114 14.00 7.97 -3.10
N PHE A 115 13.37 9.14 -3.28
CA PHE A 115 11.98 9.18 -3.69
C PHE A 115 11.75 8.63 -5.11
N TYR A 116 12.72 8.78 -6.01
CA TYR A 116 12.68 8.11 -7.31
C TYR A 116 12.68 6.58 -7.16
N GLY A 117 13.54 6.05 -6.28
CA GLY A 117 13.53 4.64 -5.93
C GLY A 117 12.20 4.19 -5.33
N MET A 118 11.66 4.95 -4.38
CA MET A 118 10.36 4.65 -3.75
C MET A 118 9.22 4.63 -4.76
N PHE A 119 9.20 5.54 -5.74
CA PHE A 119 8.21 5.51 -6.81
C PHE A 119 8.20 4.15 -7.54
N HIS A 120 9.37 3.62 -7.90
CA HIS A 120 9.46 2.31 -8.56
C HIS A 120 9.04 1.16 -7.65
N VAL A 121 9.42 1.19 -6.37
CA VAL A 121 8.97 0.19 -5.40
C VAL A 121 7.45 0.20 -5.26
N ILE A 122 6.82 1.37 -5.19
CA ILE A 122 5.37 1.51 -5.17
C ILE A 122 4.72 0.92 -6.44
N LYS A 123 5.35 1.07 -7.61
CA LYS A 123 4.88 0.44 -8.86
C LYS A 123 5.00 -1.09 -8.85
N GLU A 124 5.98 -1.65 -8.18
CA GLU A 124 6.03 -3.09 -7.96
C GLU A 124 4.96 -3.55 -6.96
N LEU A 125 4.69 -2.78 -5.90
CA LEU A 125 3.61 -3.06 -4.95
C LEU A 125 2.22 -3.06 -5.61
N GLU A 126 1.96 -2.14 -6.54
CA GLU A 126 0.71 -2.15 -7.33
C GLU A 126 0.55 -3.49 -8.08
N LYS A 127 1.63 -4.04 -8.66
CA LYS A 127 1.60 -5.36 -9.32
C LYS A 127 1.43 -6.52 -8.33
N GLU A 128 2.03 -6.43 -7.15
CA GLU A 128 1.83 -7.42 -6.08
C GLU A 128 0.37 -7.44 -5.63
N LEU A 129 -0.27 -6.28 -5.53
CA LEU A 129 -1.70 -6.16 -5.22
C LEU A 129 -2.59 -6.74 -6.34
N ASP A 130 -2.27 -6.47 -7.61
CA ASP A 130 -2.98 -7.10 -8.74
C ASP A 130 -2.90 -8.63 -8.67
N ALA A 131 -1.74 -9.19 -8.28
CA ALA A 131 -1.59 -10.64 -8.10
C ALA A 131 -2.43 -11.18 -6.91
N VAL A 132 -2.54 -10.41 -5.83
CA VAL A 132 -3.44 -10.72 -4.71
C VAL A 132 -4.90 -10.74 -5.17
N GLU A 133 -5.32 -9.75 -5.97
CA GLU A 133 -6.69 -9.69 -6.50
C GLU A 133 -7.01 -10.87 -7.42
N ILE A 134 -6.09 -11.24 -8.32
CA ILE A 134 -6.28 -12.38 -9.24
C ILE A 134 -6.44 -13.69 -8.46
N GLU A 135 -5.59 -13.93 -7.46
CA GLU A 135 -5.66 -15.15 -6.64
C GLU A 135 -6.95 -15.16 -5.81
N ALA A 136 -7.31 -14.04 -5.21
CA ALA A 136 -8.59 -13.89 -4.53
C ALA A 136 -9.73 -14.26 -5.49
N GLU A 137 -9.81 -13.63 -6.66
CA GLU A 137 -10.87 -13.89 -7.65
C GLU A 137 -11.04 -15.38 -7.94
N GLN A 138 -9.95 -16.11 -8.12
CA GLN A 138 -9.96 -17.56 -8.35
C GLN A 138 -10.54 -18.34 -7.17
N GLN A 139 -10.18 -17.98 -5.93
CA GLN A 139 -10.71 -18.64 -4.73
C GLN A 139 -12.19 -18.30 -4.48
N PHE A 140 -12.58 -17.05 -4.70
CA PHE A 140 -13.97 -16.60 -4.53
C PHE A 140 -14.89 -17.23 -5.58
N LYS A 141 -14.46 -17.32 -6.85
CA LYS A 141 -15.24 -17.96 -7.93
C LYS A 141 -15.18 -19.50 -7.88
N GLY A 142 -14.06 -20.08 -7.45
CA GLY A 142 -13.88 -21.53 -7.32
C GLY A 142 -14.79 -22.16 -6.25
N LYS A 143 -15.17 -21.38 -5.22
CA LYS A 143 -16.14 -21.82 -4.19
C LYS A 143 -17.60 -21.87 -4.66
N ILE A 144 -17.95 -21.34 -5.84
CA ILE A 144 -19.33 -21.29 -6.34
C ILE A 144 -19.74 -22.61 -7.04
N ASN A 145 -18.77 -23.48 -7.37
CA ASN A 145 -19.01 -24.74 -8.10
C ASN A 145 -18.82 -26.01 -7.23
N GLY A 146 -18.86 -25.88 -5.89
CA GLY A 146 -18.73 -27.01 -4.94
C GLY A 146 -20.04 -27.32 -4.23
#